data_AF-A0A370N3G0-F1
#
_entry.id   AF-A0A370N3G0-F1
#
_cell.length_a   1.000
_cell.length_b   1.000
_cell.length_c   1.000
_cell.angle_alpha   90.00
_cell.angle_beta   90.00
_cell.angle_gamma   90.00
#
_symmetry.space_group_name_H-M   'P 1'
#
loop_
_entity.id
_entity.type
_entity.pdbx_description
1 polymer ?
#
loop_
_entity_poly.entity_id
_entity_poly.type
_entity_poly.pdbx_seq_one_letter_code
_entity_poly.pdbx_strand_id
1 'polypeptide(L)'
;MVVTAVLRDTDNWQTLVGWLNHATGEICGVDSPEMSFWLFVAGILISALLSLKLINEAHGGNASARVVVWTIGIVAMNAWSLFSWRRSARVYRLLKP
;
A
#
# COMPACT_ATOMS: atom_id res chain seq x y z
N MET A 1 -2.61 24.26 -22.16
CA MET A 1 -2.22 23.41 -21.02
C MET A 1 -0.86 22.81 -21.35
N VAL A 2 0.15 23.02 -20.51
CA VAL A 2 1.50 22.47 -20.72
C VAL A 2 1.67 21.31 -19.75
N VAL A 3 2.02 20.14 -20.28
CA VAL A 3 2.36 18.95 -19.49
C VAL A 3 3.74 18.46 -19.88
N THR A 4 4.49 17.94 -18.92
CA THR A 4 5.78 17.27 -19.18
C THR A 4 5.71 15.80 -18.78
N ALA A 5 6.26 14.93 -19.63
CA ALA A 5 6.39 13.52 -19.31
C ALA A 5 7.42 13.35 -18.18
N VAL A 6 7.04 12.63 -17.12
CA VAL A 6 7.96 12.30 -16.03
C VAL A 6 8.46 10.88 -16.25
N LEU A 7 9.75 10.76 -16.54
CA LEU A 7 10.45 9.49 -16.72
C LEU A 7 11.19 9.13 -15.44
N ARG A 8 11.28 7.83 -15.13
CA ARG A 8 12.14 7.37 -14.03
C ARG A 8 13.61 7.49 -14.39
N ASP A 9 13.96 7.09 -15.60
CA ASP A 9 15.30 7.14 -16.15
C ASP A 9 15.32 8.16 -17.30
N THR A 10 16.25 9.11 -17.24
CA THR A 10 16.41 10.12 -18.28
C THR A 10 16.65 9.46 -19.64
N ASP A 11 16.03 9.97 -20.69
CA ASP A 11 16.11 9.46 -22.07
C ASP A 11 15.53 8.05 -22.32
N ASN A 12 14.94 7.39 -21.31
CA ASN A 12 14.27 6.11 -21.48
C ASN A 12 12.74 6.25 -21.43
N TRP A 13 12.12 6.38 -22.60
CA TRP A 13 10.66 6.54 -22.74
C TRP A 13 9.85 5.35 -22.20
N GLN A 14 10.44 4.16 -22.10
CA GLN A 14 9.77 2.99 -21.50
C GLN A 14 9.56 3.12 -19.99
N THR A 15 10.20 4.12 -19.38
CA THR A 15 10.12 4.39 -17.94
C THR A 15 9.16 5.53 -17.60
N LEU A 16 8.23 5.85 -18.50
CA LEU A 16 7.17 6.82 -18.26
C LEU A 16 6.39 6.47 -16.98
N VAL A 17 6.39 7.39 -16.03
CA VAL A 17 5.70 7.25 -14.74
C VAL A 17 4.39 8.04 -14.72
N GLY A 18 4.33 9.17 -15.41
CA GLY A 18 3.13 10.01 -15.50
C GLY A 18 3.38 11.32 -16.23
N TRP A 19 2.43 12.26 -16.11
CA TRP A 19 2.47 13.56 -16.76
C TRP A 19 2.33 14.70 -15.75
N LEU A 20 3.38 15.50 -15.56
CA LEU A 20 3.33 16.68 -14.69
C LEU A 20 2.53 17.79 -15.37
N ASN A 21 1.43 18.18 -14.75
CA ASN A 21 0.63 19.34 -15.13
C ASN A 21 1.22 20.60 -14.48
N HIS A 22 1.75 21.51 -15.29
CA HIS A 22 2.37 22.74 -14.78
C HIS A 22 1.36 23.76 -14.24
N ALA A 23 0.07 23.63 -14.56
CA ALA A 23 -0.97 24.51 -14.02
C ALA A 23 -1.38 24.14 -12.59
N THR A 24 -1.39 22.83 -12.26
CA THR A 24 -1.82 22.33 -10.94
C THR A 24 -0.68 21.81 -10.08
N GLY A 25 0.49 21.53 -10.67
CA GLY A 25 1.61 20.86 -10.01
C GLY A 25 1.40 19.36 -9.79
N GLU A 26 0.30 18.80 -10.29
CA GLU A 26 -0.04 17.39 -10.12
C GLU A 26 0.54 16.52 -11.22
N ILE A 27 0.84 15.26 -10.91
CA ILE A 27 1.25 14.28 -11.91
C ILE A 27 0.07 13.38 -12.25
N CYS A 28 -0.50 13.62 -13.42
CA CYS A 28 -1.61 12.87 -13.96
C CYS A 28 -1.16 11.45 -14.37
N GLY A 29 -1.99 10.45 -14.12
CA GLY A 29 -1.68 9.04 -14.41
C GLY A 29 -0.97 8.29 -13.28
N VAL A 30 -0.66 8.96 -12.17
CA VAL A 30 -0.16 8.33 -10.94
C VAL A 30 -1.23 8.42 -9.87
N ASP A 31 -1.69 7.27 -9.38
CA ASP A 31 -2.63 7.23 -8.27
C ASP A 31 -2.01 7.83 -7.01
N SER A 32 -2.76 8.69 -6.32
CA SER A 32 -2.36 9.20 -5.01
C SER A 32 -2.15 8.02 -4.04
N PRO A 33 -1.07 8.03 -3.23
CA PRO A 33 -0.85 6.98 -2.24
C PRO A 33 -1.92 6.97 -1.14
N GLU A 34 -2.80 7.97 -1.09
CA GLU A 34 -3.87 8.11 -0.10
C GLU A 34 -4.84 6.92 -0.11
N MET A 35 -5.29 6.47 -1.28
CA MET A 35 -6.20 5.31 -1.34
C MET A 35 -5.51 4.04 -0.86
N SER A 36 -4.23 3.84 -1.22
CA SER A 36 -3.42 2.73 -0.69
C SER A 36 -3.19 2.83 0.82
N PHE A 37 -3.05 4.05 1.35
CA PHE A 37 -2.93 4.30 2.78
C PHE A 37 -4.21 3.91 3.53
N TRP A 38 -5.39 4.34 3.04
CA TRP A 38 -6.66 3.99 3.66
C TRP A 38 -6.95 2.48 3.60
N LEU A 39 -6.59 1.81 2.49
CA LEU A 39 -6.66 0.36 2.39
C LEU A 39 -5.73 -0.34 3.38
N PHE A 40 -4.53 0.19 3.60
CA PHE A 40 -3.61 -0.31 4.62
C PHE A 40 -4.20 -0.18 6.03
N VAL A 41 -4.74 1.00 6.38
CA VAL A 41 -5.38 1.24 7.69
C VAL A 41 -6.59 0.31 7.89
N ALA A 42 -7.46 0.19 6.88
CA ALA A 42 -8.60 -0.73 6.93
C ALA A 42 -8.14 -2.19 7.12
N GLY A 43 -7.07 -2.59 6.44
CA GLY A 43 -6.45 -3.91 6.59
C GLY A 43 -5.97 -4.19 8.02
N ILE A 44 -5.32 -3.19 8.66
CA ILE A 44 -4.91 -3.30 10.07
C ILE A 44 -6.12 -3.47 10.99
N LEU A 45 -7.18 -2.68 10.79
CA LEU A 45 -8.37 -2.75 11.64
C LEU A 45 -9.06 -4.12 11.55
N ILE A 46 -9.23 -4.64 10.33
CA ILE A 46 -9.79 -5.99 10.10
C ILE A 46 -8.89 -7.05 10.74
N SER A 47 -7.58 -6.90 10.59
CA SER A 47 -6.58 -7.81 11.18
C SER A 47 -6.62 -7.82 12.70
N ALA A 48 -6.81 -6.67 13.33
CA ALA A 48 -6.96 -6.56 14.79
C ALA A 48 -8.22 -7.29 15.27
N LEU A 49 -9.36 -7.10 14.60
CA LEU A 49 -10.61 -7.81 14.92
C LEU A 49 -10.47 -9.32 14.77
N LEU A 50 -9.83 -9.79 13.70
CA LEU A 50 -9.56 -11.21 13.48
C LEU A 50 -8.62 -11.78 14.55
N SER A 51 -7.60 -11.01 14.95
CA SER A 51 -6.65 -11.41 16.00
C SER A 51 -7.34 -11.56 17.36
N LEU A 52 -8.25 -10.63 17.72
CA LEU A 52 -9.04 -10.74 18.94
C LEU A 52 -9.91 -12.01 18.95
N LYS A 53 -10.55 -12.32 17.82
CA LYS A 53 -11.32 -13.57 17.66
C LYS A 53 -10.44 -14.80 17.85
N LEU A 54 -9.26 -14.83 17.23
CA LEU A 54 -8.30 -15.93 17.32
C LEU A 54 -7.76 -16.12 18.75
N ILE A 55 -7.47 -15.03 19.47
CA ILE A 55 -7.03 -15.08 20.88
C ILE A 55 -8.11 -15.68 21.77
N ASN A 56 -9.37 -15.32 21.54
CA ASN A 56 -10.51 -15.87 22.27
C ASN A 56 -10.69 -17.37 21.98
N GLU A 57 -10.58 -17.79 20.71
CA GLU A 57 -10.61 -19.21 20.33
C GLU A 57 -9.45 -20.01 20.95
N ALA A 58 -8.26 -19.42 21.03
CA ALA A 58 -7.08 -20.04 21.63
C ALA A 58 -7.20 -20.19 23.15
N HIS A 59 -7.75 -19.19 23.85
CA HIS A 59 -8.03 -19.27 25.29
C HIS A 59 -9.07 -20.34 25.64
N GLY A 60 -9.99 -20.65 24.73
CA GLY A 60 -10.94 -21.76 24.87
C GLY A 60 -10.33 -23.17 24.74
N GLY A 61 -9.00 -23.30 24.75
CA GLY A 61 -8.28 -24.58 24.60
C GLY A 61 -8.14 -25.06 23.16
N ASN A 62 -8.57 -24.26 22.19
CA ASN A 62 -8.61 -24.60 20.77
C ASN A 62 -7.39 -24.06 19.99
N ALA A 63 -6.20 -24.11 20.62
CA ALA A 63 -4.92 -23.72 20.03
C ALA A 63 -4.47 -24.73 18.96
N SER A 64 -5.24 -24.78 17.88
CA SER A 64 -5.07 -25.66 16.73
C SER A 64 -4.13 -25.05 15.70
N ALA A 65 -3.57 -25.88 14.82
CA ALA A 65 -2.76 -25.43 13.67
C ALA A 65 -3.46 -24.34 12.83
N ARG A 66 -4.80 -24.32 12.84
CA ARG A 66 -5.64 -23.28 12.23
C ARG A 66 -5.32 -21.88 12.77
N VAL A 67 -5.19 -21.71 14.09
CA VAL A 67 -4.90 -20.39 14.71
C VAL A 67 -3.53 -19.86 14.28
N VAL A 68 -2.54 -20.75 14.23
CA VAL A 68 -1.18 -20.42 13.78
C VAL A 68 -1.18 -19.99 12.31
N VAL A 69 -1.84 -20.76 11.44
CA VAL A 69 -1.94 -20.43 10.00
C VAL A 69 -2.61 -19.08 9.78
N TRP A 70 -3.71 -18.79 10.46
CA TRP A 70 -4.39 -17.50 10.33
C TRP A 70 -3.54 -16.34 10.84
N THR A 71 -2.80 -16.52 11.92
CA THR A 71 -1.90 -15.49 12.47
C THR A 71 -0.80 -15.15 11.47
N ILE A 72 -0.18 -16.15 10.86
CA ILE A 72 0.84 -15.95 9.80
C ILE A 72 0.23 -15.23 8.60
N GLY A 73 -0.96 -15.63 8.15
CA GLY A 73 -1.67 -14.99 7.04
C GLY A 73 -1.97 -13.51 7.30
N ILE A 74 -2.43 -13.18 8.51
CA ILE A 74 -2.68 -11.80 8.93
C ILE A 74 -1.38 -10.98 8.89
N VAL A 75 -0.28 -11.50 9.45
CA VAL A 75 1.02 -10.81 9.44
C VAL A 75 1.51 -10.58 8.02
N ALA A 76 1.44 -11.60 7.16
CA ALA A 76 1.86 -11.50 5.76
C ALA A 76 1.03 -10.47 4.99
N MET A 77 -0.30 -10.44 5.20
CA MET A 77 -1.19 -9.48 4.54
C MET A 77 -0.88 -8.03 4.96
N ASN A 78 -0.62 -7.78 6.24
CA ASN A 78 -0.23 -6.45 6.73
C ASN A 78 1.16 -6.02 6.24
N ALA A 79 2.11 -6.95 6.17
CA ALA A 79 3.43 -6.67 5.61
C ALA A 79 3.34 -6.29 4.12
N TRP A 80 2.52 -7.01 3.36
CA TRP A 80 2.28 -6.73 1.94
C TRP A 80 1.63 -5.36 1.72
N SER A 81 0.57 -5.03 2.47
CA SER A 81 -0.12 -3.75 2.36
C SER A 81 0.75 -2.56 2.81
N LEU A 82 1.60 -2.76 3.83
CA LEU A 82 2.60 -1.76 4.21
C LEU A 82 3.63 -1.53 3.09
N PHE A 83 4.11 -2.61 2.47
CA PHE A 83 5.09 -2.54 1.40
C PHE A 83 4.53 -1.86 0.14
N SER A 84 3.29 -2.20 -0.24
CA SER A 84 2.62 -1.57 -1.39
C SER A 84 2.40 -0.08 -1.16
N TRP A 85 1.93 0.32 0.02
CA TRP A 85 1.79 1.74 0.37
C TRP A 85 3.15 2.47 0.35
N ARG A 86 4.19 1.90 0.96
CA ARG A 86 5.54 2.49 0.94
C ARG A 86 6.07 2.68 -0.49
N ARG A 87 5.81 1.73 -1.38
CA ARG A 87 6.18 1.84 -2.80
C ARG A 87 5.46 3.01 -3.48
N SER A 88 4.14 3.12 -3.32
CA SER A 88 3.37 4.25 -3.86
C SER A 88 3.82 5.58 -3.28
N ALA A 89 4.03 5.66 -1.96
CA ALA A 89 4.49 6.88 -1.30
C ALA A 89 5.89 7.31 -1.76
N ARG A 90 6.81 6.37 -1.99
CA ARG A 90 8.14 6.67 -2.50
C ARG A 90 8.10 7.20 -3.93
N VAL A 91 7.31 6.57 -4.81
CA VAL A 91 7.10 7.06 -6.18
C VAL A 91 6.51 8.47 -6.13
N TYR A 92 5.45 8.69 -5.37
CA TYR A 92 4.82 10.00 -5.25
C TYR A 92 5.76 11.08 -4.71
N ARG A 93 6.64 10.75 -3.74
CA ARG A 93 7.65 11.71 -3.23
C ARG A 93 8.74 12.06 -4.24
N LEU A 94 9.23 11.09 -5.00
CA LEU A 94 10.23 11.34 -6.05
C LEU A 94 9.69 12.22 -7.18
N LEU A 95 8.37 12.25 -7.31
CA LEU A 95 7.63 12.94 -8.35
C LEU A 95 7.18 14.35 -7.92
N LYS A 96 7.16 14.67 -6.63
CA LYS A 96 6.91 16.05 -6.15
C LYS A 96 8.22 16.86 -6.20
N PRO A 97 8.27 17.98 -6.93
CA PRO A 97 9.41 18.90 -6.91
C PRO A 97 9.59 19.57 -5.55
#